data_AF-A0A9N7RA41-F1
#
_entry.id   AF-A0A9N7RA41-F1
#
_cell.length_a   1.000
_cell.length_b   1.000
_cell.length_c   1.000
_cell.angle_alpha   90.00
_cell.angle_beta   90.00
_cell.angle_gamma   90.00
#
_symmetry.space_group_name_H-M   'P 1'
#
loop_
_entity.id
_entity.type
_entity.pdbx_description
1 polymer ?
#
loop_
_entity_poly.entity_id
_entity_poly.type
_entity_poly.pdbx_seq_one_letter_code
_entity_poly.pdbx_strand_id
1 'polypeptide(L)'
;MGRPARDMYLIADTGSDVSWTQCRPCIDCYNQSDPIYDPLASTTYKDLPCNSGECNALVSVGGWRLPIPPYLLELGRNGRGGVIVDSGTAVTRFPRKVYRVLRDAFVGMATGLPRAAVGFSLFDTCYDLSGVRRVSVPTVSFEFAGGGTLRLPAANYMVPVDGRGKFCFAFAGMEGTMSIIGNVQQQGTRVVYDVANRRIAFSPNKC
;
A
#
# COMPACT_ATOMS: atom_id res chain seq x y z
N MET A 1 -24.97 -3.90 -5.76
CA MET A 1 -24.33 -2.60 -6.01
C MET A 1 -25.36 -1.58 -6.53
N GLY A 2 -25.22 -0.28 -6.22
CA GLY A 2 -26.09 0.81 -6.72
C GLY A 2 -27.47 0.95 -6.07
N ARG A 3 -28.25 1.96 -6.50
CA ARG A 3 -29.67 2.15 -6.15
C ARG A 3 -30.53 2.34 -7.41
N PRO A 4 -31.52 1.45 -7.67
CA PRO A 4 -31.91 0.29 -6.85
C PRO A 4 -30.83 -0.79 -6.77
N ALA A 5 -30.86 -1.61 -5.71
CA ALA A 5 -29.85 -2.64 -5.48
C ALA A 5 -29.88 -3.69 -6.59
N ARG A 6 -28.70 -4.02 -7.11
CA ARG A 6 -28.48 -5.10 -8.09
C ARG A 6 -27.50 -6.12 -7.51
N ASP A 7 -27.83 -7.40 -7.61
CA ASP A 7 -26.92 -8.48 -7.22
C ASP A 7 -25.80 -8.63 -8.24
N MET A 8 -24.57 -8.81 -7.76
CA MET A 8 -23.37 -8.99 -8.55
C MET A 8 -22.56 -10.11 -7.90
N TYR A 9 -22.19 -11.12 -8.68
CA TYR A 9 -21.31 -12.18 -8.23
C TYR A 9 -19.86 -11.76 -8.50
N LEU A 10 -19.00 -11.86 -7.47
CA LEU A 10 -17.61 -11.42 -7.53
C LEU A 10 -16.69 -12.56 -7.06
N ILE A 11 -15.52 -12.67 -7.69
CA ILE A 11 -14.46 -13.57 -7.25
C ILE A 11 -13.55 -12.77 -6.29
N ALA A 12 -13.27 -13.34 -5.12
CA ALA A 12 -12.35 -12.76 -4.16
C ALA A 12 -10.90 -13.06 -4.58
N ASP A 13 -10.24 -12.08 -5.17
CA ASP A 13 -8.84 -12.14 -5.55
C ASP A 13 -8.01 -11.17 -4.69
N THR A 14 -7.06 -11.70 -3.94
CA THR A 14 -6.16 -10.92 -3.08
C THR A 14 -4.92 -10.41 -3.79
N GLY A 15 -4.67 -10.85 -5.03
CA GLY A 15 -3.55 -10.48 -5.89
C GLY A 15 -3.90 -9.43 -6.95
N SER A 16 -5.09 -8.82 -6.83
CA SER A 16 -5.61 -7.81 -7.76
C SER A 16 -6.01 -6.51 -7.07
N ASP A 17 -5.86 -5.45 -7.83
CA ASP A 17 -5.70 -4.07 -7.38
C ASP A 17 -7.02 -3.33 -7.11
N VAL A 18 -8.15 -3.91 -7.55
CA VAL A 18 -9.46 -3.27 -7.56
C VAL A 18 -10.56 -4.32 -7.41
N SER A 19 -11.57 -4.08 -6.57
CA SER A 19 -12.87 -4.72 -6.72
C SER A 19 -13.62 -4.04 -7.86
N TRP A 20 -13.45 -4.55 -9.08
CA TRP A 20 -14.04 -3.97 -10.28
C TRP A 20 -15.14 -4.87 -10.82
N THR A 21 -16.13 -4.26 -11.47
CA THR A 21 -17.16 -4.95 -12.26
C THR A 21 -17.22 -4.31 -13.64
N GLN A 22 -17.59 -5.08 -14.67
CA GLN A 22 -17.81 -4.50 -16.00
C GLN A 22 -18.97 -3.48 -15.92
N CYS A 23 -18.74 -2.28 -16.47
CA CYS A 23 -19.70 -1.19 -16.50
C CYS A 23 -20.13 -0.88 -17.95
N ARG A 24 -21.36 -0.36 -18.14
CA ARG A 24 -21.78 0.22 -19.43
C ARG A 24 -21.62 1.75 -19.45
N PRO A 25 -21.27 2.36 -20.60
CA PRO A 25 -20.78 1.70 -21.82
C PRO A 25 -19.38 1.11 -21.60
N CYS A 26 -19.15 -0.11 -22.08
CA CYS A 26 -17.82 -0.71 -22.15
C CYS A 26 -17.25 -0.51 -23.55
N ILE A 27 -15.94 -0.21 -23.62
CA ILE A 27 -15.22 0.00 -24.90
C ILE A 27 -14.76 -1.35 -25.46
N ASP A 28 -14.35 -2.27 -24.59
CA ASP A 28 -13.94 -3.63 -24.93
C ASP A 28 -14.52 -4.57 -23.87
N CYS A 29 -15.57 -5.31 -24.24
CA CYS A 29 -16.40 -6.06 -23.29
C CYS A 29 -16.02 -7.54 -23.35
N TYR A 30 -15.73 -8.15 -22.20
CA TYR A 30 -15.57 -9.60 -22.14
C TYR A 30 -16.93 -10.27 -21.95
N ASN A 31 -17.03 -11.51 -22.43
CA ASN A 31 -18.27 -12.27 -22.39
C ASN A 31 -18.51 -12.77 -20.96
N GLN A 32 -19.52 -12.22 -20.29
CA GLN A 32 -19.93 -12.58 -18.93
C GLN A 32 -21.40 -12.97 -18.90
N SER A 33 -21.74 -13.97 -18.10
CA SER A 33 -23.12 -14.43 -17.86
C SER A 33 -23.91 -13.52 -16.93
N ASP A 34 -23.22 -12.78 -16.06
CA ASP A 34 -23.83 -11.91 -15.06
C ASP A 34 -24.17 -10.51 -15.63
N PRO A 35 -25.13 -9.79 -15.03
CA PRO A 35 -25.51 -8.44 -15.48
C PRO A 35 -24.36 -7.43 -15.42
N ILE A 36 -24.20 -6.62 -16.46
CA ILE A 36 -23.23 -5.51 -16.51
C ILE A 36 -23.76 -4.32 -15.67
N TYR A 37 -22.90 -3.70 -14.85
CA TYR A 37 -23.29 -2.56 -14.01
C TYR A 37 -23.52 -1.31 -14.87
N ASP A 38 -24.62 -0.58 -14.62
CA ASP A 38 -24.87 0.72 -15.26
C ASP A 38 -24.74 1.86 -14.25
N PRO A 39 -23.66 2.67 -14.32
CA PRO A 39 -23.50 3.84 -13.47
C PRO A 39 -24.62 4.85 -13.62
N LEU A 40 -25.18 5.02 -14.84
CA LEU A 40 -26.24 5.99 -15.13
C LEU A 40 -27.60 5.57 -14.56
N ALA A 41 -27.81 4.28 -14.35
CA ALA A 41 -29.03 3.76 -13.70
C ALA A 41 -28.95 3.79 -12.15
N SER A 42 -27.86 4.28 -11.58
CA SER A 42 -27.60 4.25 -10.14
C SER A 42 -27.62 5.65 -9.53
N THR A 43 -28.63 5.94 -8.71
CA THR A 43 -28.78 7.25 -8.03
C THR A 43 -27.72 7.54 -6.96
N THR A 44 -26.93 6.55 -6.59
CA THR A 44 -25.88 6.64 -5.55
C THR A 44 -24.46 6.63 -6.10
N TYR A 45 -24.29 6.57 -7.42
CA TYR A 45 -22.96 6.65 -8.03
C TYR A 45 -22.40 8.09 -7.93
N LYS A 46 -21.14 8.23 -7.50
CA LYS A 46 -20.42 9.50 -7.43
C LYS A 46 -18.92 9.27 -7.65
N ASP A 47 -18.27 10.18 -8.37
CA ASP A 47 -16.82 10.23 -8.52
C ASP A 47 -16.15 10.86 -7.28
N LEU A 48 -14.89 10.48 -6.98
CA LEU A 48 -14.11 11.04 -5.87
C LEU A 48 -13.20 12.19 -6.38
N PRO A 49 -13.29 13.44 -5.85
CA PRO A 49 -12.52 14.58 -6.32
C PRO A 49 -11.12 14.69 -5.66
N CYS A 50 -10.17 15.34 -6.37
CA CYS A 50 -8.74 15.44 -6.00
C CYS A 50 -8.42 16.34 -4.79
N ASN A 51 -9.36 17.17 -4.34
CA ASN A 51 -9.18 18.02 -3.15
C ASN A 51 -9.73 17.37 -1.87
N SER A 52 -10.07 16.09 -1.93
CA SER A 52 -10.56 15.31 -0.81
C SER A 52 -9.42 15.07 0.20
N GLY A 53 -9.72 15.10 1.51
CA GLY A 53 -8.73 14.85 2.56
C GLY A 53 -8.13 13.43 2.50
N GLU A 54 -8.75 12.60 1.68
CA GLU A 54 -8.39 11.26 1.28
C GLU A 54 -7.09 11.20 0.42
N CYS A 55 -6.59 12.33 -0.09
CA CYS A 55 -5.43 12.41 -1.00
C CYS A 55 -4.09 12.82 -0.34
N ASN A 56 -3.99 12.89 0.99
CA ASN A 56 -2.75 13.28 1.67
C ASN A 56 -1.74 12.11 1.84
N ALA A 57 -0.48 12.45 2.13
CA ALA A 57 0.69 11.56 2.26
C ALA A 57 0.36 10.15 2.77
N LEU A 58 0.88 9.12 2.09
CA LEU A 58 0.64 7.70 2.41
C LEU A 58 1.58 7.14 3.48
N VAL A 59 2.74 7.77 3.72
CA VAL A 59 3.79 7.25 4.59
C VAL A 59 4.41 8.34 5.44
N SER A 60 4.80 7.99 6.67
CA SER A 60 5.56 8.83 7.59
C SER A 60 6.78 8.09 8.14
N VAL A 61 7.85 8.85 8.42
CA VAL A 61 9.09 8.36 9.04
C VAL A 61 9.41 9.22 10.26
N GLY A 62 9.64 8.61 11.41
CA GLY A 62 9.90 9.32 12.67
C GLY A 62 8.75 10.23 13.10
N GLY A 63 7.52 9.95 12.66
CA GLY A 63 6.34 10.80 12.87
C GLY A 63 6.22 11.98 11.90
N TRP A 64 7.18 12.17 10.99
CA TRP A 64 7.12 13.18 9.95
C TRP A 64 6.45 12.62 8.69
N ARG A 65 5.32 13.23 8.28
CA ARG A 65 4.62 12.87 7.04
C ARG A 65 5.44 13.28 5.83
N LEU A 66 5.71 12.32 4.93
CA LEU A 66 6.57 12.57 3.79
C LEU A 66 5.87 13.43 2.74
N PRO A 67 6.56 14.42 2.12
CA PRO A 67 5.99 15.31 1.13
C PRO A 67 5.90 14.62 -0.24
N ILE A 68 5.02 13.62 -0.34
CA ILE A 68 4.76 12.89 -1.58
C ILE A 68 3.64 13.60 -2.34
N PRO A 69 3.87 14.03 -3.59
CA PRO A 69 2.81 14.60 -4.40
C PRO A 69 1.63 13.63 -4.56
N PRO A 70 0.37 14.06 -4.30
CA PRO A 70 -0.81 13.18 -4.35
C PRO A 70 -0.97 12.41 -5.66
N TYR A 71 -0.70 13.07 -6.80
CA TYR A 71 -0.81 12.46 -8.12
C TYR A 71 0.07 11.20 -8.33
N LEU A 72 1.08 10.96 -7.48
CA LEU A 72 1.90 9.75 -7.54
C LEU A 72 1.25 8.54 -6.85
N LEU A 73 0.18 8.77 -6.09
CA LEU A 73 -0.53 7.77 -5.29
C LEU A 73 -2.00 7.65 -5.70
N GLU A 74 -2.50 8.55 -6.53
CA GLU A 74 -3.88 8.57 -7.01
C GLU A 74 -4.17 7.48 -8.06
N LEU A 75 -5.38 6.94 -8.00
CA LEU A 75 -5.94 6.11 -9.08
C LEU A 75 -6.40 7.04 -10.20
N GLY A 76 -5.68 7.00 -11.32
CA GLY A 76 -6.02 7.75 -12.53
C GLY A 76 -7.31 7.24 -13.18
N ARG A 77 -7.94 8.10 -13.99
CA ARG A 77 -9.20 7.79 -14.71
C ARG A 77 -9.11 6.59 -15.66
N ASN A 78 -7.90 6.20 -16.05
CA ASN A 78 -7.60 5.03 -16.87
C ASN A 78 -7.39 3.75 -16.03
N GLY A 79 -7.68 3.78 -14.73
CA GLY A 79 -7.47 2.66 -13.81
C GLY A 79 -6.00 2.41 -13.44
N ARG A 80 -5.07 3.31 -13.79
CA ARG A 80 -3.65 3.20 -13.41
C ARG A 80 -3.32 4.09 -12.22
N GLY A 81 -2.40 3.64 -11.37
CA GLY A 81 -2.07 4.34 -10.13
C GLY A 81 -2.95 3.86 -8.97
N GLY A 82 -2.88 4.53 -7.83
CA GLY A 82 -3.54 4.06 -6.62
C GLY A 82 -2.64 3.19 -5.75
N VAL A 83 -3.22 2.72 -4.66
CA VAL A 83 -2.57 1.87 -3.67
C VAL A 83 -3.41 0.62 -3.47
N ILE A 84 -2.76 -0.53 -3.55
CA ILE A 84 -3.40 -1.83 -3.39
C ILE A 84 -2.91 -2.47 -2.10
N VAL A 85 -3.71 -3.34 -1.51
CA VAL A 85 -3.31 -4.16 -0.35
C VAL A 85 -3.27 -5.59 -0.83
N ASP A 86 -2.07 -6.11 -1.05
CA ASP A 86 -1.86 -7.39 -1.74
C ASP A 86 -0.99 -8.30 -0.87
N SER A 87 -1.61 -9.38 -0.39
CA SER A 87 -0.94 -10.41 0.41
C SER A 87 -0.08 -11.37 -0.42
N GLY A 88 -0.28 -11.42 -1.75
CA GLY A 88 0.53 -12.18 -2.70
C GLY A 88 1.87 -11.51 -3.01
N THR A 89 1.99 -10.20 -2.79
CA THR A 89 3.26 -9.47 -2.88
C THR A 89 4.02 -9.54 -1.56
N ALA A 90 5.27 -10.00 -1.58
CA ALA A 90 6.06 -10.20 -0.36
C ALA A 90 6.26 -8.92 0.48
N VAL A 91 6.63 -7.81 -0.17
CA VAL A 91 6.91 -6.52 0.51
C VAL A 91 6.26 -5.36 -0.22
N THR A 92 5.98 -4.28 0.50
CA THR A 92 5.42 -3.06 -0.09
C THR A 92 6.30 -2.53 -1.21
N ARG A 93 5.69 -2.29 -2.37
CA ARG A 93 6.34 -1.73 -3.56
C ARG A 93 5.74 -0.37 -3.87
N PHE A 94 6.59 0.59 -4.18
CA PHE A 94 6.17 1.94 -4.56
C PHE A 94 6.74 2.32 -5.92
N PRO A 95 6.08 3.22 -6.68
CA PRO A 95 6.72 3.88 -7.81
C PRO A 95 8.08 4.42 -7.40
N ARG A 96 9.12 4.27 -8.22
CA ARG A 96 10.51 4.61 -7.84
C ARG A 96 10.65 6.00 -7.22
N LYS A 97 9.86 6.98 -7.68
CA LYS A 97 9.83 8.35 -7.10
C LYS A 97 9.37 8.35 -5.64
N VAL A 98 8.27 7.67 -5.33
CA VAL A 98 7.72 7.54 -3.97
C VAL A 98 8.66 6.75 -3.08
N TYR A 99 9.17 5.62 -3.59
CA TYR A 99 10.11 4.78 -2.85
C TYR A 99 11.36 5.55 -2.41
N ARG A 100 11.97 6.34 -3.31
CA ARG A 100 13.17 7.11 -2.99
C ARG A 100 12.93 8.09 -1.85
N VAL A 101 11.81 8.82 -1.85
CA VAL A 101 11.46 9.75 -0.76
C VAL A 101 11.37 9.01 0.57
N LEU A 102 10.71 7.85 0.61
CA LEU A 102 10.60 7.02 1.81
C LEU A 102 11.96 6.49 2.29
N ARG A 103 12.71 5.87 1.37
CA ARG A 103 14.03 5.31 1.66
C ARG A 103 14.99 6.37 2.17
N ASP A 104 15.06 7.52 1.50
CA ASP A 104 16.02 8.58 1.82
C ASP A 104 15.69 9.23 3.17
N ALA A 105 14.39 9.41 3.48
CA ALA A 105 13.96 9.86 4.80
C ALA A 105 14.31 8.86 5.91
N PHE A 106 14.06 7.56 5.69
CA PHE A 106 14.43 6.51 6.64
C PHE A 106 15.94 6.49 6.89
N VAL A 107 16.74 6.46 5.83
CA VAL A 107 18.19 6.51 5.89
C VAL A 107 18.70 7.73 6.63
N GLY A 108 18.15 8.91 6.33
CA GLY A 108 18.55 10.18 6.93
C GLY A 108 18.30 10.25 8.44
N MET A 109 17.34 9.49 8.95
CA MET A 109 17.09 9.36 10.39
C MET A 109 17.79 8.17 11.03
N ALA A 110 18.14 7.14 10.25
CA ALA A 110 18.82 5.92 10.70
C ALA A 110 20.35 6.04 10.69
N THR A 111 20.90 7.21 10.99
CA THR A 111 22.34 7.52 10.89
C THR A 111 23.22 6.70 11.85
N GLY A 112 22.65 6.26 12.97
CA GLY A 112 23.34 5.41 13.95
C GLY A 112 23.43 3.93 13.55
N LEU A 113 22.89 3.53 12.40
CA LEU A 113 22.90 2.14 11.95
C LEU A 113 24.05 1.88 10.96
N PRO A 114 24.84 0.81 11.16
CA PRO A 114 25.91 0.42 10.24
C PRO A 114 25.32 -0.05 8.90
N ARG A 115 25.37 0.80 7.87
CA ARG A 115 24.97 0.46 6.50
C ARG A 115 25.82 -0.69 5.95
N ALA A 116 25.17 -1.69 5.37
CA ALA A 116 25.87 -2.72 4.61
C ALA A 116 26.33 -2.16 3.26
N ALA A 117 27.52 -2.57 2.80
CA ALA A 117 28.09 -2.11 1.53
C ALA A 117 27.29 -2.57 0.30
N VAL A 118 26.59 -3.69 0.40
CA VAL A 118 25.83 -4.30 -0.70
C VAL A 118 24.42 -4.61 -0.22
N GLY A 119 23.44 -4.28 -1.07
CA GLY A 119 22.04 -4.67 -0.92
C GLY A 119 21.84 -6.18 -0.98
N PHE A 120 20.58 -6.60 -1.03
CA PHE A 120 20.22 -8.01 -1.10
C PHE A 120 18.97 -8.20 -1.94
N SER A 121 19.07 -8.96 -3.04
CA SER A 121 17.96 -9.20 -3.96
C SER A 121 17.30 -7.87 -4.39
N LEU A 122 16.01 -7.69 -4.11
CA LEU A 122 15.25 -6.47 -4.42
C LEU A 122 15.48 -5.29 -3.44
N PHE A 123 16.20 -5.50 -2.33
CA PHE A 123 16.46 -4.47 -1.33
C PHE A 123 17.76 -3.73 -1.62
N ASP A 124 17.69 -2.41 -1.80
CA ASP A 124 18.86 -1.54 -2.04
C ASP A 124 19.47 -0.97 -0.75
N THR A 125 18.77 -1.10 0.37
CA THR A 125 19.12 -0.48 1.65
C THR A 125 19.15 -1.55 2.73
N CYS A 126 20.35 -1.90 3.16
CA CYS A 126 20.59 -2.91 4.18
C CYS A 126 21.60 -2.42 5.22
N TYR A 127 21.62 -3.10 6.36
CA TYR A 127 22.42 -2.79 7.53
C TYR A 127 23.02 -4.08 8.10
N ASP A 128 24.24 -3.98 8.64
CA ASP A 128 24.93 -5.10 9.30
C ASP A 128 24.78 -4.98 10.82
N LEU A 129 23.83 -5.71 11.37
CA LEU A 129 23.49 -5.67 12.79
C LEU A 129 24.06 -6.86 13.58
N SER A 130 25.00 -7.62 12.98
CA SER A 130 25.58 -8.84 13.57
C SER A 130 26.23 -8.62 14.95
N GLY A 131 26.82 -7.44 15.18
CA GLY A 131 27.46 -7.06 16.43
C GLY A 131 26.56 -6.28 17.40
N VAL A 132 25.28 -6.06 17.09
CA VAL A 132 24.44 -5.10 17.83
C VAL A 132 23.38 -5.82 18.67
N ARG A 133 23.41 -5.60 19.99
CA ARG A 133 22.47 -6.25 20.94
C ARG A 133 21.08 -5.62 20.97
N ARG A 134 20.97 -4.31 20.77
CA ARG A 134 19.72 -3.56 20.68
C ARG A 134 19.86 -2.48 19.62
N VAL A 135 18.85 -2.40 18.77
CA VAL A 135 18.83 -1.47 17.64
C VAL A 135 17.59 -0.60 17.78
N SER A 136 17.78 0.72 17.73
CA SER A 136 16.68 1.67 17.58
C SER A 136 16.60 2.06 16.11
N VAL A 137 15.40 1.97 15.54
CA VAL A 137 15.14 2.36 14.15
C VAL A 137 14.06 3.43 14.09
N PRO A 138 14.10 4.35 13.12
CA PRO A 138 13.03 5.31 12.92
C PRO A 138 11.68 4.59 12.77
N THR A 139 10.64 5.14 13.38
CA THR A 139 9.28 4.62 13.19
C THR A 139 8.86 4.81 11.74
N VAL A 140 8.21 3.82 11.13
CA VAL A 140 7.58 3.93 9.82
C VAL A 140 6.08 3.66 9.97
N SER A 141 5.24 4.50 9.36
CA SER A 141 3.78 4.32 9.41
C SER A 141 3.16 4.50 8.04
N PHE A 142 2.05 3.82 7.79
CA PHE A 142 1.11 4.21 6.75
C PHE A 142 0.13 5.23 7.30
N GLU A 143 -0.15 6.24 6.50
CA GLU A 143 -1.05 7.34 6.78
C GLU A 143 -2.23 7.21 5.83
N PHE A 144 -3.45 7.26 6.37
CA PHE A 144 -4.67 7.09 5.61
C PHE A 144 -5.47 8.38 5.56
N ALA A 145 -6.11 8.54 4.41
CA ALA A 145 -7.34 9.26 4.24
C ALA A 145 -8.23 9.28 5.50
N GLY A 146 -8.59 10.46 6.00
CA GLY A 146 -9.41 10.61 7.21
C GLY A 146 -8.64 10.62 8.54
N GLY A 147 -7.30 10.64 8.48
CA GLY A 147 -6.43 10.86 9.66
C GLY A 147 -6.05 9.60 10.42
N GLY A 148 -6.38 8.42 9.89
CA GLY A 148 -5.91 7.15 10.44
C GLY A 148 -4.42 6.94 10.21
N THR A 149 -3.73 6.37 11.18
CA THR A 149 -2.30 6.02 11.07
C THR A 149 -2.09 4.57 11.49
N LEU A 150 -1.48 3.77 10.63
CA LEU A 150 -1.00 2.42 10.96
C LEU A 150 0.51 2.47 11.17
N ARG A 151 0.93 2.47 12.43
CA ARG A 151 2.33 2.36 12.80
C ARG A 151 2.81 0.91 12.60
N LEU A 152 3.83 0.73 11.78
CA LEU A 152 4.40 -0.58 11.50
C LEU A 152 5.35 -0.99 12.65
N PRO A 153 5.28 -2.23 13.14
CA PRO A 153 6.33 -2.77 13.98
C PRO A 153 7.67 -2.83 13.22
N ALA A 154 8.79 -2.68 13.93
CA ALA A 154 10.13 -2.65 13.32
C ALA A 154 10.43 -3.90 12.46
N ALA A 155 9.93 -5.06 12.87
CA ALA A 155 10.08 -6.32 12.13
C ALA A 155 9.39 -6.29 10.75
N ASN A 156 8.38 -5.43 10.57
CA ASN A 156 7.67 -5.26 9.30
C ASN A 156 8.44 -4.36 8.31
N TYR A 157 9.56 -3.76 8.68
CA TYR A 157 10.37 -2.97 7.74
C TYR A 157 11.87 -3.13 7.89
N MET A 158 12.36 -3.85 8.89
CA MET A 158 13.75 -4.29 9.03
C MET A 158 13.76 -5.82 9.06
N VAL A 159 13.90 -6.44 7.88
CA VAL A 159 13.82 -7.91 7.74
C VAL A 159 15.19 -8.56 7.69
N PRO A 160 15.44 -9.66 8.41
CA PRO A 160 16.68 -10.42 8.28
C PRO A 160 16.72 -11.12 6.91
N VAL A 161 17.85 -11.07 6.21
CA VAL A 161 17.95 -11.61 4.84
C VAL A 161 18.96 -12.74 4.66
N ASP A 162 19.89 -12.94 5.60
CA ASP A 162 20.95 -13.92 5.47
C ASP A 162 21.21 -14.78 6.72
N GLY A 163 20.41 -14.59 7.78
CA GLY A 163 20.58 -15.29 9.06
C GLY A 163 21.87 -14.96 9.82
N ARG A 164 22.69 -14.03 9.34
CA ARG A 164 24.01 -13.68 9.90
C ARG A 164 24.07 -12.25 10.43
N GLY A 165 22.92 -11.60 10.55
CA GLY A 165 22.80 -10.23 11.07
C GLY A 165 22.64 -9.17 9.99
N LYS A 166 22.53 -9.51 8.71
CA LYS A 166 22.13 -8.53 7.68
C LYS A 166 20.62 -8.33 7.73
N PHE A 167 20.21 -7.08 7.92
CA PHE A 167 18.81 -6.66 7.89
C PHE A 167 18.60 -5.64 6.78
N CYS A 168 17.51 -5.76 6.03
CA CYS A 168 17.20 -4.85 4.93
C CYS A 168 15.91 -4.08 5.17
N PHE A 169 15.87 -2.85 4.67
CA PHE A 169 14.69 -2.01 4.67
C PHE A 169 13.66 -2.61 3.70
N ALA A 170 12.59 -3.17 4.24
CA ALA A 170 11.68 -4.07 3.52
C ALA A 170 10.66 -3.34 2.63
N PHE A 171 11.12 -2.34 1.87
CA PHE A 171 10.37 -1.64 0.84
C PHE A 171 11.20 -1.64 -0.45
N ALA A 172 10.53 -1.63 -1.60
CA ALA A 172 11.22 -1.57 -2.88
C ALA A 172 10.55 -0.65 -3.89
N GLY A 173 11.37 -0.09 -4.78
CA GLY A 173 10.89 0.60 -5.96
C GLY A 173 10.38 -0.38 -7.02
N MET A 174 9.39 0.04 -7.80
CA MET A 174 8.95 -0.62 -9.02
C MET A 174 8.73 0.39 -10.15
N GLU A 175 8.81 -0.10 -11.38
CA GLU A 175 8.40 0.65 -12.56
C GLU A 175 6.87 0.76 -12.62
N GLY A 176 6.37 1.82 -13.24
CA GLY A 176 4.94 2.13 -13.30
C GLY A 176 4.45 3.09 -12.23
N THR A 177 3.12 3.18 -12.09
CA THR A 177 2.44 4.17 -11.24
C THR A 177 1.71 3.55 -10.04
N MET A 178 1.61 2.21 -9.98
CA MET A 178 0.94 1.49 -8.90
C MET A 178 1.79 1.44 -7.64
N SER A 179 1.13 1.56 -6.49
CA SER A 179 1.70 1.26 -5.17
C SER A 179 1.05 0.00 -4.60
N ILE A 180 1.82 -0.82 -3.90
CA ILE A 180 1.40 -2.10 -3.34
C ILE A 180 1.80 -2.14 -1.87
N ILE A 181 0.85 -2.34 -0.96
CA ILE A 181 1.10 -2.70 0.44
C ILE A 181 1.23 -4.22 0.53
N GLY A 182 2.45 -4.71 0.73
CA GLY A 182 2.77 -6.13 0.68
C GLY A 182 2.57 -6.86 2.01
N ASN A 183 2.66 -8.19 1.97
CA ASN A 183 2.43 -9.10 3.08
C ASN A 183 3.26 -8.79 4.32
N VAL A 184 4.57 -8.54 4.18
CA VAL A 184 5.45 -8.23 5.33
C VAL A 184 4.93 -7.03 6.11
N GLN A 185 4.41 -6.00 5.45
CA GLN A 185 3.85 -4.81 6.12
C GLN A 185 2.44 -5.03 6.69
N GLN A 186 1.77 -6.11 6.30
CA GLN A 186 0.46 -6.50 6.84
C GLN A 186 0.57 -7.44 8.06
N GLN A 187 1.71 -8.09 8.27
CA GLN A 187 1.89 -9.04 9.38
C GLN A 187 1.59 -8.39 10.75
N GLY A 188 0.84 -9.10 11.59
CA GLY A 188 0.41 -8.60 12.90
C GLY A 188 -0.66 -7.51 12.84
N THR A 189 -1.21 -7.22 11.65
CA THR A 189 -2.32 -6.28 11.45
C THR A 189 -3.53 -7.04 10.92
N ARG A 190 -4.69 -6.85 11.57
CA ARG A 190 -5.98 -7.28 11.03
C ARG A 190 -6.44 -6.27 9.99
N VAL A 191 -6.65 -6.75 8.77
CA VAL A 191 -7.25 -6.00 7.66
C VAL A 191 -8.72 -6.39 7.57
N VAL A 192 -9.61 -5.40 7.58
CA VAL A 192 -11.06 -5.60 7.45
C VAL A 192 -11.54 -4.91 6.18
N TYR A 193 -12.23 -5.65 5.34
CA TYR A 193 -12.88 -5.15 4.13
C TYR A 193 -14.35 -4.92 4.41
N ASP A 194 -14.72 -3.67 4.66
CA ASP A 194 -16.12 -3.26 4.81
C ASP A 194 -16.68 -2.91 3.43
N VAL A 195 -17.20 -3.94 2.77
CA VAL A 195 -17.75 -3.84 1.41
C VAL A 195 -19.02 -2.97 1.38
N ALA A 196 -19.80 -2.98 2.46
CA ALA A 196 -21.04 -2.20 2.56
C ALA A 196 -20.75 -0.70 2.58
N ASN A 197 -19.71 -0.28 3.31
CA ASN A 197 -19.32 1.12 3.45
C ASN A 197 -18.15 1.53 2.54
N ARG A 198 -17.65 0.62 1.68
CA ARG A 198 -16.51 0.84 0.77
C ARG A 198 -15.26 1.32 1.49
N ARG A 199 -14.93 0.68 2.61
CA ARG A 199 -13.78 1.04 3.46
C ARG A 199 -12.89 -0.17 3.72
N ILE A 200 -11.60 0.11 3.82
CA ILE A 200 -10.62 -0.83 4.38
C ILE A 200 -10.21 -0.29 5.73
N ALA A 201 -10.20 -1.13 6.75
CA ALA A 201 -9.75 -0.78 8.08
C ALA A 201 -8.54 -1.65 8.48
N PHE A 202 -7.56 -1.01 9.10
CA PHE A 202 -6.39 -1.66 9.66
C PHE A 202 -6.43 -1.53 11.17
N SER A 203 -6.19 -2.63 11.87
CA SER A 203 -6.08 -2.61 13.33
C SER A 203 -4.97 -3.55 13.78
N PRO A 204 -4.15 -3.19 14.78
CA PRO A 204 -3.18 -4.12 15.35
C PRO A 204 -3.90 -5.40 15.79
N ASN A 205 -3.35 -6.55 15.42
CA ASN A 205 -3.90 -7.82 15.88
C ASN A 205 -3.64 -7.94 17.38
N LYS A 206 -4.71 -7.97 18.18
CA LYS A 206 -4.68 -8.28 19.60
C LYS A 206 -5.19 -9.71 19.73
N CYS A 207 -4.30 -10.68 19.54
CA CYS A 207 -4.54 -12.01 20.08
C CYS A 207 -4.18 -11.99 21.57
#